data_AF-A0A2W6BCX5-F1
#
_entry.id   AF-A0A2W6BCX5-F1
#
_cell.length_a   1.000
_cell.length_b   1.000
_cell.length_c   1.000
_cell.angle_alpha   90.00
_cell.angle_beta   90.00
_cell.angle_gamma   90.00
#
_symmetry.space_group_name_H-M   'P 1'
#
loop_
_entity.id
_entity.type
_entity.pdbx_description
1 polymer ?
#
loop_
_entity_poly.entity_id
_entity_poly.type
_entity_poly.pdbx_seq_one_letter_code
_entity_poly.pdbx_strand_id
1 'polypeptide(L)'
;MPRSRPRTISGGVPQDNERGVPHAKGYIVRASELGRWAYCRRAWWLRYVAQVEPPPSGQARLDEGQIRHAEHGRGIERAGTLRRFALACLLLAALIGLLCLLVALGQSR
;
A
#
# COMPACT_ATOMS: atom_id res chain seq x y z
N MET A 1 -37.21 -1.14 11.81
CA MET A 1 -36.76 -2.27 10.96
C MET A 1 -35.24 -2.39 11.05
N PRO A 2 -34.66 -3.48 11.58
CA PRO A 2 -33.21 -3.61 11.62
C PRO A 2 -32.73 -4.12 10.25
N ARG A 3 -31.90 -3.32 9.56
CA ARG A 3 -31.19 -3.74 8.34
C ARG A 3 -30.14 -4.78 8.73
N SER A 4 -30.31 -6.00 8.26
CA SER A 4 -29.30 -7.05 8.26
C SER A 4 -28.05 -6.56 7.50
N ARG A 5 -26.89 -6.52 8.17
CA ARG A 5 -25.61 -6.18 7.52
C ARG A 5 -25.07 -7.39 6.75
N PRO A 6 -24.51 -7.21 5.55
CA PRO A 6 -23.84 -8.29 4.83
C PRO A 6 -22.54 -8.67 5.55
N ARG A 7 -22.27 -9.97 5.63
CA ARG A 7 -21.09 -10.56 6.26
C ARG A 7 -19.90 -10.42 5.30
N THR A 8 -18.96 -9.51 5.57
CA THR A 8 -17.74 -9.36 4.76
C THR A 8 -16.69 -10.39 5.19
N ILE A 9 -16.30 -11.24 4.24
CA ILE A 9 -15.10 -12.08 4.30
C ILE A 9 -13.91 -11.17 3.98
N SER A 10 -13.15 -10.76 4.99
CA SER A 10 -11.73 -10.37 4.94
C SER A 10 -11.36 -9.81 6.32
N GLY A 11 -10.13 -10.01 6.78
CA GLY A 11 -9.62 -9.51 8.07
C GLY A 11 -9.55 -7.98 8.14
N GLY A 12 -10.71 -7.32 8.10
CA GLY A 12 -10.87 -5.89 8.21
C GLY A 12 -10.76 -5.44 9.65
N VAL A 13 -10.06 -4.33 9.84
CA VAL A 13 -10.00 -3.60 11.11
C VAL A 13 -11.44 -3.41 11.65
N PRO A 14 -11.72 -3.79 12.91
CA PRO A 14 -13.03 -3.61 13.53
C PRO A 14 -13.58 -2.18 13.34
N GLN A 15 -14.85 -2.06 12.93
CA GLN A 15 -15.47 -0.77 12.60
C GLN A 15 -15.65 0.18 13.81
N ASP A 16 -15.46 -0.31 15.03
CA ASP A 16 -15.34 0.54 16.23
C ASP A 16 -14.05 1.40 16.23
N ASN A 17 -13.07 1.08 15.38
CA ASN A 17 -11.92 1.96 15.09
C ASN A 17 -12.30 3.18 14.22
N GLU A 18 -13.49 3.24 13.60
CA GLU A 18 -13.84 4.39 12.76
C GLU A 18 -14.05 5.67 13.58
N ARG A 19 -14.44 5.54 14.85
CA ARG A 19 -14.51 6.66 15.81
C ARG A 19 -13.17 7.02 16.45
N GLY A 20 -12.14 6.19 16.26
CA GLY A 20 -10.76 6.49 16.62
C GLY A 20 -10.55 6.98 18.05
N VAL A 21 -11.26 6.41 19.04
CA VAL A 21 -11.02 6.73 20.45
C VAL A 21 -9.76 5.98 20.87
N PRO A 22 -8.63 6.67 21.13
CA PRO A 22 -7.42 5.99 21.54
C PRO A 22 -7.68 5.23 22.84
N HIS A 23 -7.04 4.07 23.01
CA HIS A 23 -7.09 3.21 24.21
C HIS A 23 -8.33 2.31 24.39
N ALA A 24 -9.24 2.23 23.41
CA ALA A 24 -10.24 1.16 23.41
C ALA A 24 -9.56 -0.22 23.36
N LYS A 25 -10.13 -1.23 24.04
CA LYS A 25 -9.62 -2.61 23.97
C LYS A 25 -9.71 -3.10 22.53
N GLY A 26 -8.58 -3.51 21.95
CA GLY A 26 -8.50 -3.91 20.54
C GLY A 26 -8.20 -2.75 19.56
N TYR A 27 -7.85 -1.57 20.07
CA TYR A 27 -7.47 -0.43 19.22
C TYR A 27 -6.21 -0.72 18.40
N ILE A 28 -6.33 -0.58 17.08
CA ILE A 28 -5.22 -0.70 16.13
C ILE A 28 -4.79 0.70 15.71
N VAL A 29 -3.58 1.09 16.10
CA VAL A 29 -2.95 2.34 15.68
C VAL A 29 -2.62 2.26 14.20
N ARG A 30 -3.09 3.23 13.41
CA ARG A 30 -2.83 3.29 11.96
C ARG A 30 -1.49 3.95 11.68
N ALA A 31 -0.83 3.59 10.58
CA ALA A 31 0.40 4.27 10.15
C ALA A 31 0.18 5.79 9.93
N SER A 32 -0.98 6.18 9.41
CA SER A 32 -1.35 7.59 9.22
C SER A 32 -1.59 8.35 10.52
N GLU A 33 -1.99 7.65 11.58
CA GLU A 33 -2.12 8.21 12.92
C GLU A 33 -0.74 8.42 13.55
N LEU A 34 0.13 7.40 13.48
CA LEU A 34 1.50 7.50 13.98
C LEU A 34 2.28 8.61 13.27
N GLY A 35 2.15 8.71 11.94
CA GLY A 35 2.75 9.80 11.17
C GLY A 35 2.23 11.18 11.59
N ARG A 36 0.94 11.29 11.93
CA ARG A 36 0.37 12.55 12.45
C ARG A 36 0.94 12.91 13.82
N TRP A 37 1.09 11.93 14.71
CA TRP A 37 1.70 12.15 16.03
C TRP A 37 3.17 12.58 15.90
N ALA A 38 3.94 11.89 15.03
CA ALA A 38 5.35 12.19 14.78
C ALA A 38 5.54 13.58 14.15
N TYR A 39 4.66 13.99 13.23
CA TYR A 39 4.68 15.32 12.64
C TYR A 39 4.26 16.41 13.65
N CYS A 40 3.10 16.24 14.30
CA CYS A 40 2.59 17.18 15.29
C CYS A 40 1.67 16.49 16.29
N ARG A 41 2.21 16.26 17.50
CA ARG A 41 1.47 15.67 18.63
C ARG A 41 0.18 16.42 18.98
N ARG A 42 0.17 17.75 18.87
CA ARG A 42 -1.03 18.56 19.12
C ARG A 42 -2.11 18.32 18.07
N ALA A 43 -1.74 18.24 16.80
CA ALA A 43 -2.68 17.93 15.72
C ALA A 43 -3.25 16.51 15.84
N TRP A 44 -2.43 15.54 16.28
CA TRP A 44 -2.90 14.20 16.63
C TRP A 44 -3.91 14.26 17.79
N TRP A 45 -3.58 14.94 18.89
CA TRP A 45 -4.47 15.03 20.05
C TRP A 45 -5.81 15.69 19.69
N LEU A 46 -5.77 16.79 18.93
CA LEU A 46 -6.98 17.50 18.49
C LEU A 46 -7.89 16.58 17.66
N ARG A 47 -7.32 15.81 16.73
CA ARG A 47 -8.08 14.93 15.86
C ARG A 47 -8.62 13.68 16.58
N TYR A 48 -7.79 12.98 17.35
CA TYR A 48 -8.12 11.65 17.88
C TYR A 48 -8.64 11.69 19.31
N VAL A 49 -8.14 12.59 20.16
CA VAL A 49 -8.58 12.70 21.56
C VAL A 49 -9.70 13.71 21.71
N ALA A 50 -9.53 14.93 21.16
CA ALA A 50 -10.54 15.98 21.24
C ALA A 50 -11.60 15.92 20.14
N GLN A 51 -11.44 15.02 19.15
CA GLN A 51 -12.39 14.80 18.06
C GLN A 51 -12.77 16.10 17.31
N VAL A 52 -11.79 16.98 17.13
CA VAL A 52 -11.93 18.24 16.41
C VAL A 52 -11.68 17.99 14.92
N GLU A 53 -12.67 18.33 14.11
CA GLU A 53 -12.58 18.19 12.66
C GLU A 53 -11.58 19.21 12.07
N PRO A 54 -10.66 18.80 11.19
CA PRO A 54 -9.78 19.74 10.51
C PRO A 54 -10.57 20.73 9.64
N PRO A 55 -10.09 21.97 9.48
CA PRO A 55 -10.74 22.94 8.61
C PRO A 55 -10.74 22.46 7.14
N PRO A 56 -11.75 22.85 6.33
CA PRO A 56 -11.87 22.41 4.94
C PRO A 56 -10.64 22.71 4.08
N SER A 57 -9.94 23.81 4.35
CA SER A 57 -8.71 24.21 3.65
C SER A 57 -7.57 23.19 3.78
N GLY A 58 -7.52 22.44 4.88
CA GLY A 58 -6.53 21.39 5.09
C GLY A 58 -6.89 20.08 4.38
N GLN A 59 -8.18 19.84 4.12
CA GLN A 59 -8.68 18.59 3.56
C GLN A 59 -8.33 18.46 2.07
N ALA A 60 -8.53 19.54 1.30
CA ALA A 60 -8.17 19.56 -0.13
C ALA A 60 -6.71 19.15 -0.39
N ARG A 61 -5.78 19.62 0.45
CA ARG A 61 -4.35 19.25 0.36
C ARG A 61 -4.08 17.78 0.69
N LEU A 62 -4.84 17.22 1.64
CA LEU A 62 -4.73 15.81 1.99
C LEU A 62 -5.28 14.91 0.88
N ASP A 63 -6.37 15.33 0.23
CA ASP A 63 -6.99 14.60 -0.87
C ASP A 63 -6.08 14.61 -2.11
N GLU A 64 -5.48 15.76 -2.43
CA GLU A 64 -4.46 15.86 -3.49
C GLU A 64 -3.29 14.91 -3.21
N GLY A 65 -2.79 14.88 -1.98
CA GLY A 65 -1.74 13.95 -1.56
C GLY A 65 -2.12 12.48 -1.75
N GLN A 66 -3.36 12.11 -1.39
CA GLN A 66 -3.87 10.75 -1.58
C GLN A 66 -3.99 10.36 -3.05
N ILE A 67 -4.49 11.27 -3.90
CA ILE A 67 -4.57 11.05 -5.36
C ILE A 67 -3.18 10.80 -5.93
N ARG A 68 -2.20 11.64 -5.58
CA ARG A 68 -0.81 11.50 -6.05
C ARG A 68 -0.17 10.21 -5.56
N HIS A 69 -0.40 9.81 -4.31
CA HIS A 69 0.08 8.53 -3.80
C HIS A 69 -0.57 7.33 -4.52
N ALA A 70 -1.87 7.40 -4.81
CA ALA A 70 -2.55 6.35 -5.57
C ALA A 70 -2.02 6.24 -7.01
N GLU A 71 -1.79 7.38 -7.67
CA GLU A 71 -1.17 7.43 -9.00
C GLU A 71 0.24 6.84 -9.01
N HIS A 72 1.07 7.24 -8.05
CA HIS A 72 2.41 6.71 -7.91
C HIS A 72 2.40 5.19 -7.64
N GLY A 73 1.50 4.71 -6.78
CA GLY A 73 1.33 3.29 -6.50
C GLY A 73 1.04 2.48 -7.76
N ARG A 74 0.15 2.95 -8.63
CA ARG A 74 -0.12 2.32 -9.94
C ARG A 74 1.12 2.30 -10.83
N GLY A 75 1.97 3.33 -10.76
CA GLY A 75 3.25 3.37 -11.47
C GLY A 75 4.22 2.28 -10.99
N ILE A 76 4.35 2.10 -9.67
CA ILE A 76 5.21 1.06 -9.08
C ILE A 76 4.72 -0.34 -9.47
N GLU A 77 3.42 -0.60 -9.45
CA GLU A 77 2.87 -1.91 -9.85
C GLU A 77 3.24 -2.27 -11.29
N ARG A 78 3.11 -1.31 -12.22
CA ARG A 78 3.51 -1.48 -13.62
C ARG A 78 5.01 -1.67 -13.79
N ALA A 79 5.82 -0.92 -13.04
CA ALA A 79 7.26 -1.11 -13.05
C ALA A 79 7.65 -2.51 -12.54
N GLY A 80 6.97 -3.01 -11.52
CA GLY A 80 7.17 -4.35 -10.97
C GLY A 80 6.78 -5.47 -11.95
N THR A 81 5.69 -5.32 -12.70
CA THR A 81 5.33 -6.30 -13.75
C THR A 81 6.36 -6.28 -14.88
N LEU A 82 6.73 -5.10 -15.38
CA LEU A 82 7.71 -4.97 -16.46
C LEU A 82 9.08 -5.53 -16.07
N ARG A 83 9.53 -5.29 -14.84
CA ARG A 83 10.78 -5.85 -14.33
C ARG A 83 10.77 -7.37 -14.27
N ARG A 84 9.65 -7.99 -13.89
CA ARG A 84 9.50 -9.46 -13.93
C ARG A 84 9.60 -10.01 -15.35
N PHE A 85 8.95 -9.37 -16.33
CA PHE A 85 9.09 -9.76 -17.73
C PHE A 85 10.52 -9.60 -18.25
N ALA A 86 11.18 -8.48 -17.93
CA ALA A 86 12.57 -8.26 -18.32
C ALA A 86 13.51 -9.35 -17.78
N LEU A 87 13.36 -9.73 -16.52
CA LEU A 87 14.14 -10.82 -15.91
C LEU A 87 13.82 -12.18 -16.55
N ALA A 88 12.55 -12.46 -16.85
CA ALA A 88 12.16 -13.70 -17.53
C ALA A 88 12.77 -13.80 -18.94
N CYS A 89 12.72 -12.72 -19.73
CA CYS A 89 13.34 -12.67 -21.05
C CYS A 89 14.87 -12.83 -20.97
N LEU A 90 15.53 -12.19 -20.00
CA LEU A 90 16.97 -12.30 -19.82
C LEU A 90 17.40 -13.72 -19.43
N LEU A 91 16.64 -14.39 -18.56
CA LEU A 91 16.87 -15.79 -18.23
C LEU A 91 16.68 -16.70 -19.45
N LEU A 92 15.64 -16.48 -20.25
CA LEU A 92 15.40 -17.27 -21.45
C LEU A 92 16.54 -17.11 -22.47
N ALA A 93 16.99 -15.87 -22.71
CA ALA A 93 18.12 -15.60 -23.58
C ALA A 93 19.41 -16.27 -23.08
N ALA A 94 19.67 -16.27 -21.77
CA ALA A 94 20.83 -16.95 -21.19
C ALA A 94 20.77 -18.48 -21.38
N LEU A 95 19.60 -19.10 -21.19
CA LEU A 95 19.41 -20.54 -21.40
C LEU A 95 19.61 -20.93 -22.87
N ILE A 96 19.05 -20.15 -23.80
CA ILE A 96 19.24 -20.37 -25.24
C ILE A 96 20.72 -20.21 -25.59
N GLY A 97 21.37 -19.14 -25.13
CA GLY A 97 22.79 -18.91 -25.36
C GLY A 97 23.68 -20.05 -24.84
N LEU A 98 23.38 -20.56 -23.65
CA LEU A 98 24.07 -21.72 -23.07
C LEU A 98 23.86 -22.98 -23.91
N LEU A 99 22.63 -23.25 -24.34
CA LEU A 99 22.33 -24.40 -25.19
C LEU A 99 23.08 -24.32 -26.53
N CYS A 100 23.07 -23.17 -27.19
CA CYS A 100 23.81 -22.94 -28.43
C CYS A 100 25.31 -23.16 -28.24
N LEU A 101 25.89 -22.67 -27.13
CA LEU A 101 27.29 -22.87 -26.81
C LEU A 101 27.63 -24.36 -26.63
N LEU A 102 26.81 -25.10 -25.89
CA LEU A 102 27.00 -26.54 -25.67
C LEU A 102 26.92 -27.33 -26.98
N VAL A 103 25.95 -27.01 -27.86
CA VAL A 103 25.81 -27.64 -29.18
C VAL A 103 27.04 -27.34 -30.06
N ALA A 104 27.51 -26.09 -30.08
CA ALA A 104 28.69 -25.72 -30.86
C ALA A 104 29.95 -26.46 -30.39
N LEU A 105 30.16 -26.57 -29.08
CA LEU A 105 31.29 -27.31 -28.51
C LEU A 105 31.18 -28.82 -28.78
N GLY A 106 29.96 -29.37 -28.80
CA GLY A 106 29.71 -30.77 -29.13
C GLY A 106 30.02 -31.13 -30.59
N GLN A 107 29.79 -30.22 -31.55
CA GLN A 107 30.11 -30.43 -32.97
C GLN A 107 31.61 -30.32 -33.28
N SER A 108 32.38 -29.67 -32.40
CA SER A 108 33.82 -29.45 -32.57
C SER A 108 34.72 -30.59 -32.06
N ARG A 109 34.13 -31.68 -31.57
CA ARG A 109 34.84 -32.88 -31.09
C ARG A 109 34.56 -34.06 -32.01
#